data_AF-A0A2W6AH26-F1
#
_entry.id   AF-A0A2W6AH26-F1
#
_cell.length_a   1.000
_cell.length_b   1.000
_cell.length_c   1.000
_cell.angle_alpha   90.00
_cell.angle_beta   90.00
_cell.angle_gamma   90.00
#
_symmetry.space_group_name_H-M   'P 1'
#
loop_
_entity.id
_entity.type
_entity.pdbx_description
1 polymer ?
#
loop_
_entity_poly.entity_id
_entity_poly.type
_entity_poly.pdbx_seq_one_letter_code
_entity_poly.pdbx_strand_id
1 'polypeptide(L)'
;SHDFAAFAGSGGRGAEPASTVREIYLADCQAAAQQYGQLITVQLAANAFLAHMVRNIVGTLLIVGRGRMSAAEFAAVLASGNRQLAGPTAPPQGLTLVRVLY
;
A
#
# COMPACT_ATOMS: atom_id res chain seq x y z
N SER A 1 -7.87 -7.24 10.01
CA SER A 1 -8.76 -6.85 8.90
C SER A 1 -9.07 -5.37 9.00
N HIS A 2 -8.99 -4.61 7.89
CA HIS A 2 -9.22 -3.16 7.87
C HIS A 2 -9.94 -2.73 6.58
N ASP A 3 -10.62 -1.59 6.63
CA ASP A 3 -11.11 -0.90 5.43
C ASP A 3 -9.96 -0.14 4.75
N PHE A 4 -9.67 -0.48 3.49
CA PHE A 4 -8.62 0.14 2.70
C PHE A 4 -9.14 1.13 1.65
N ALA A 5 -10.34 1.68 1.83
CA ALA A 5 -10.92 2.69 0.93
C ALA A 5 -9.98 3.87 0.66
N ALA A 6 -9.24 4.34 1.67
CA ALA A 6 -8.25 5.42 1.52
C ALA A 6 -7.10 5.08 0.56
N PHE A 7 -6.88 3.79 0.29
CA PHE A 7 -5.84 3.29 -0.59
C PHE A 7 -6.40 2.68 -1.88
N ALA A 8 -7.71 2.73 -2.10
CA ALA A 8 -8.30 2.34 -3.37
C ALA A 8 -7.94 3.38 -4.46
N GLY A 9 -7.65 2.91 -5.68
CA GLY A 9 -7.57 3.79 -6.84
C GLY A 9 -8.96 4.20 -7.33
N SER A 10 -9.09 5.45 -7.77
CA SER A 10 -10.30 5.94 -8.43
C SER A 10 -10.47 5.27 -9.79
N GLY A 11 -11.43 4.36 -9.93
CA GLY A 11 -12.01 3.94 -11.21
C GLY A 11 -11.04 3.43 -12.27
N GLY A 12 -10.51 2.21 -12.09
CA GLY A 12 -10.09 1.39 -13.23
C GLY A 12 -11.31 0.79 -13.92
N ARG A 13 -11.26 0.50 -15.22
CA ARG A 13 -12.30 -0.24 -15.95
C ARG A 13 -12.54 -1.61 -15.28
N GLY A 14 -13.51 -1.67 -14.37
CA GLY A 14 -13.83 -2.85 -13.57
C GLY A 14 -14.98 -2.53 -12.61
N ALA A 15 -15.73 -3.55 -12.23
CA ALA A 15 -16.81 -3.37 -11.25
C ALA A 15 -16.22 -2.85 -9.93
N GLU A 16 -16.90 -1.90 -9.30
CA GLU A 16 -16.55 -1.52 -7.93
C GLU A 16 -16.62 -2.76 -7.03
N PRO A 17 -15.60 -2.99 -6.20
CA PRO A 17 -15.61 -4.14 -5.32
C PRO A 17 -16.76 -3.99 -4.32
N ALA A 18 -17.48 -5.08 -4.05
CA ALA A 18 -18.58 -5.09 -3.09
C ALA A 18 -18.17 -4.64 -1.66
N SER A 19 -16.87 -4.68 -1.36
CA SER A 19 -16.30 -4.16 -0.12
C SER A 19 -14.86 -3.70 -0.34
N THR A 20 -14.45 -2.67 0.41
CA THR A 20 -13.07 -2.18 0.52
C THR A 20 -12.31 -2.79 1.70
N VAL A 21 -12.96 -3.65 2.49
CA VAL A 21 -12.32 -4.37 3.60
C VAL A 21 -11.41 -5.47 3.06
N ARG A 22 -10.16 -5.49 3.53
CA ARG A 22 -9.18 -6.54 3.22
C ARG A 22 -8.51 -7.05 4.47
N GLU A 23 -8.04 -8.29 4.38
CA GLU A 23 -7.25 -8.93 5.41
C GLU A 23 -5.81 -9.05 4.93
N ILE A 24 -4.90 -8.40 5.65
CA ILE A 24 -3.47 -8.47 5.42
C ILE A 24 -2.92 -9.55 6.35
N TYR A 25 -2.33 -10.59 5.76
CA TYR A 25 -1.71 -11.70 6.47
C TYR A 25 -0.23 -11.42 6.79
N LEU A 26 0.42 -10.62 5.95
CA LEU A 26 1.82 -10.24 6.11
C LEU A 26 2.01 -8.81 5.63
N ALA A 27 2.71 -8.02 6.43
CA ALA A 27 3.26 -6.73 6.04
C ALA A 27 4.68 -6.64 6.60
N ASP A 28 5.67 -6.75 5.71
CA ASP A 28 7.08 -6.72 6.08
C ASP A 28 7.83 -5.66 5.27
N CYS A 29 8.87 -5.09 5.87
CA CYS A 29 9.72 -4.08 5.26
C CYS A 29 11.17 -4.42 5.59
N GLN A 30 11.92 -4.77 4.55
CA GLN A 30 13.31 -5.19 4.68
C GLN A 30 14.21 -4.24 3.91
N ALA A 31 15.41 -4.03 4.44
CA ALA A 31 16.42 -3.21 3.80
C ALA A 31 17.68 -4.03 3.55
N ALA A 32 18.11 -4.08 2.29
CA ALA A 32 19.30 -4.80 1.86
C ALA A 32 20.33 -3.82 1.28
N ALA A 33 21.59 -3.96 1.68
CA ALA A 33 22.69 -3.21 1.06
C ALA A 33 22.86 -3.65 -0.40
N GLN A 34 23.15 -2.70 -1.27
CA GLN A 34 23.43 -2.90 -2.70
C GLN A 34 24.71 -2.16 -3.08
N GLN A 35 25.28 -2.49 -4.24
CA GLN A 35 26.51 -1.86 -4.74
C GLN A 35 26.41 -0.32 -4.81
N TYR A 36 25.20 0.21 -5.06
CA TYR A 36 24.94 1.65 -5.15
C TYR A 36 23.81 2.10 -4.20
N GLY A 37 23.92 1.73 -2.92
CA GLY A 37 23.05 2.22 -1.86
C GLY A 37 22.27 1.12 -1.16
N GLN A 38 20.98 1.36 -0.89
CA GLN A 38 20.12 0.44 -0.16
C GLN A 38 18.84 0.19 -0.94
N LEU A 39 18.46 -1.09 -1.07
CA LEU A 39 17.16 -1.50 -1.58
C LEU A 39 16.23 -1.74 -0.40
N ILE A 40 15.10 -1.04 -0.39
CA ILE A 40 14.02 -1.29 0.57
C ILE A 40 12.92 -2.09 -0.14
N THR A 41 12.62 -3.27 0.38
CA THR A 41 11.58 -4.16 -0.13
C THR A 41 10.42 -4.17 0.84
N VAL A 42 9.22 -3.85 0.34
CA VAL A 42 7.97 -3.97 1.08
C VAL A 42 7.20 -5.18 0.55
N GLN A 43 6.94 -6.14 1.42
CA GLN A 43 6.17 -7.34 1.09
C GLN A 43 4.80 -7.28 1.76
N LEU A 44 3.76 -7.52 0.97
CA LEU A 44 2.38 -7.59 1.44
C LEU A 44 1.74 -8.90 0.98
N ALA A 45 1.10 -9.63 1.89
CA ALA A 45 0.23 -10.75 1.56
C ALA A 45 -1.18 -10.49 2.11
N ALA A 46 -2.20 -10.78 1.33
CA ALA A 46 -3.58 -10.47 1.66
C ALA A 46 -4.55 -11.48 1.06
N ASN A 47 -5.80 -11.48 1.55
CA ASN A 47 -6.89 -12.24 0.92
C ASN A 47 -7.21 -11.75 -0.51
N ALA A 48 -7.13 -10.44 -0.72
CA ALA A 48 -7.25 -9.78 -2.02
C ALA A 48 -6.66 -8.36 -1.94
N PHE A 49 -6.47 -7.71 -3.08
CA PHE A 49 -6.05 -6.31 -3.14
C PHE A 49 -7.05 -5.48 -3.95
N LEU A 50 -7.26 -4.22 -3.57
CA LEU A 50 -8.02 -3.24 -4.36
C LEU A 50 -7.14 -2.72 -5.52
N ALA A 51 -7.77 -2.13 -6.54
CA ALA A 51 -7.04 -1.46 -7.61
C ALA A 51 -6.09 -0.41 -7.02
N HIS A 52 -4.82 -0.44 -7.43
CA HIS A 52 -3.74 0.44 -6.95
C HIS A 52 -3.41 0.39 -5.45
N MET A 53 -4.04 -0.48 -4.66
CA MET A 53 -3.91 -0.56 -3.20
C MET A 53 -2.46 -0.58 -2.72
N VAL A 54 -1.69 -1.57 -3.19
CA VAL A 54 -0.29 -1.75 -2.77
C VAL A 54 0.55 -0.51 -3.07
N ARG A 55 0.37 0.08 -4.26
CA ARG A 55 1.14 1.27 -4.70
C ARG A 55 0.74 2.53 -3.92
N ASN A 56 -0.51 2.66 -3.52
CA ASN A 56 -0.98 3.78 -2.69
C ASN A 56 -0.46 3.65 -1.25
N ILE A 57 -0.47 2.44 -0.69
CA ILE A 57 0.12 2.15 0.63
C ILE A 57 1.61 2.50 0.62
N VAL A 58 2.38 1.94 -0.33
CA VAL A 58 3.83 2.17 -0.43
C VAL A 58 4.14 3.65 -0.67
N GLY A 59 3.37 4.34 -1.52
CA GLY A 59 3.54 5.76 -1.77
C GLY A 59 3.33 6.62 -0.53
N THR A 60 2.40 6.24 0.34
CA THR A 60 2.17 6.91 1.63
C THR A 60 3.26 6.56 2.65
N LEU A 61 3.68 5.29 2.72
CA LEU A 61 4.80 4.85 3.57
C LEU A 61 6.11 5.56 3.22
N LEU A 62 6.34 5.92 1.97
CA LEU A 62 7.51 6.72 1.57
C LEU A 62 7.49 8.14 2.19
N ILE A 63 6.32 8.73 2.39
CA ILE A 63 6.19 10.02 3.10
C ILE A 63 6.54 9.82 4.57
N VAL A 64 6.07 8.72 5.17
CA VAL A 64 6.38 8.35 6.56
C VAL A 64 7.87 8.11 6.75
N GLY A 65 8.50 7.30 5.90
CA GLY A 65 9.94 7.02 5.96
C GLY A 65 10.82 8.24 5.71
N ARG A 66 10.28 9.30 5.09
CA ARG A 66 10.94 10.62 4.92
C ARG A 66 10.69 11.59 6.08
N GLY A 67 9.95 11.17 7.11
CA GLY A 67 9.63 12.01 8.28
C GLY A 67 8.63 13.14 8.00
N ARG A 68 7.92 13.11 6.85
CA ARG A 68 6.92 14.11 6.47
C ARG A 68 5.50 13.74 6.90
N MET A 69 5.33 12.54 7.46
CA MET A 69 4.10 12.01 8.01
C MET A 69 4.50 11.06 9.15
N SER A 70 3.78 11.09 10.25
CA SER A 70 3.94 10.17 11.38
C SER A 70 3.17 8.86 11.14
N ALA A 71 3.53 7.82 11.88
CA ALA A 71 2.77 6.57 11.86
C ALA A 71 1.31 6.75 12.34
N ALA A 72 1.07 7.69 13.26
CA ALA A 72 -0.27 8.02 13.73
C ALA A 72 -1.12 8.68 12.63
N GLU A 73 -0.53 9.59 11.86
CA GLU A 73 -1.20 10.20 10.70
C GLU A 73 -1.49 9.16 9.61
N PHE A 74 -0.57 8.23 9.36
CA PHE A 74 -0.85 7.09 8.45
C PHE A 74 -2.06 6.27 8.92
N ALA A 75 -2.14 5.96 10.22
CA ALA A 75 -3.27 5.25 10.79
C ALA A 75 -4.58 6.06 10.66
N ALA A 76 -4.52 7.38 10.82
CA ALA A 76 -5.66 8.27 10.60
C ALA A 76 -6.11 8.28 9.13
N VAL A 77 -5.17 8.27 8.17
CA VAL A 77 -5.48 8.12 6.74
C VAL A 77 -6.23 6.83 6.48
N LEU A 78 -5.73 5.70 7.01
CA LEU A 78 -6.40 4.39 6.88
C LEU A 78 -7.83 4.44 7.45
N ALA A 79 -7.98 4.96 8.68
CA ALA A 79 -9.29 5.06 9.34
C ALA A 79 -10.27 6.00 8.64
N SER A 80 -9.77 7.02 7.93
CA SER A 80 -10.62 8.02 7.26
C SER A 80 -11.34 7.50 6.03
N GLY A 81 -10.80 6.45 5.38
CA GLY A 81 -11.28 6.00 4.05
C GLY A 81 -11.06 7.03 2.92
N ASN A 82 -10.45 8.19 3.19
CA ASN A 82 -10.36 9.28 2.24
C ASN A 82 -9.05 9.24 1.45
N ARG A 83 -9.15 8.90 0.16
CA ARG A 83 -8.00 8.81 -0.76
C ARG A 83 -7.21 10.12 -0.88
N GLN A 84 -7.82 11.28 -0.68
CA GLN A 84 -7.13 12.57 -0.79
C GLN A 84 -6.09 12.80 0.32
N LEU A 85 -6.22 12.09 1.45
CA LEU A 85 -5.27 12.17 2.56
C LEU A 85 -4.08 11.20 2.38
N ALA A 86 -4.20 10.22 1.49
CA ALA A 86 -3.14 9.28 1.19
C ALA A 86 -2.09 9.89 0.24
N GLY A 87 -0.87 9.38 0.32
CA GLY A 87 0.24 9.81 -0.50
C GLY A 87 0.06 9.57 -2.01
N PRO A 88 1.02 10.03 -2.83
CA PRO A 88 0.98 9.80 -4.27
C PRO A 88 1.11 8.30 -4.56
N THR A 89 0.49 7.84 -5.63
CA THR A 89 0.62 6.45 -6.08
C THR A 89 2.07 6.16 -6.46
N ALA A 90 2.71 5.17 -5.82
CA ALA A 90 4.08 4.79 -6.17
C ALA A 90 4.18 4.37 -7.66
N PRO A 91 5.32 4.57 -8.34
CA PRO A 91 5.50 4.12 -9.72
C PRO A 91 5.30 2.59 -9.88
N PRO A 92 4.79 2.10 -11.03
CA PRO A 92 4.47 0.68 -11.20
C PRO A 92 5.70 -0.23 -11.31
N GLN A 93 6.87 0.31 -11.69
CA GLN A 93 8.06 -0.48 -12.05
C GLN A 93 8.66 -1.26 -10.87
N GLY A 94 8.34 -0.86 -9.64
CA GLY A 94 8.79 -1.55 -8.42
C GLY A 94 7.79 -2.57 -7.87
N LEU A 95 6.64 -2.78 -8.51
CA LEU A 95 5.63 -3.74 -8.07
C LEU A 95 5.80 -5.07 -8.79
N THR A 96 5.78 -6.17 -8.05
CA THR A 96 5.82 -7.52 -8.63
C THR A 96 4.91 -8.47 -7.84
N LEU A 97 4.12 -9.27 -8.55
CA LEU A 97 3.37 -10.37 -7.94
C LEU A 97 4.31 -11.56 -7.72
N VAL A 98 4.52 -11.95 -6.46
CA VAL A 98 5.49 -12.99 -6.10
C VAL A 98 4.84 -14.38 -6.04
N ARG A 99 3.63 -14.51 -5.49
CA ARG A 99 2.95 -15.80 -5.28
C ARG A 99 1.44 -15.64 -5.13
N VAL A 100 0.69 -16.65 -5.55
CA VAL A 100 -0.73 -16.87 -5.23
C VAL A 100 -0.84 -18.16 -4.42
N LEU A 101 -1.57 -18.14 -3.31
CA LEU A 101 -1.82 -19.30 -2.46
C LEU A 101 -3.21 -19.86 -2.80
N TYR A 102 -3.33 -21.18 -2.85
CA TYR A 102 -4.55 -21.93 -3.16
C TYR A 102 -4.99 -22.77 -1.96
#